data_AF-A0A534VMF2-F1
#
_entry.id   AF-A0A534VMF2-F1
#
_cell.length_a   1.000
_cell.length_b   1.000
_cell.length_c   1.000
_cell.angle_alpha   90.00
_cell.angle_beta   90.00
_cell.angle_gamma   90.00
#
_symmetry.space_group_name_H-M   'P 1'
#
loop_
_entity.id
_entity.type
_entity.pdbx_description
1 polymer ?
#
loop_
_entity_poly.entity_id
_entity_poly.type
_entity_poly.pdbx_seq_one_letter_code
_entity_poly.pdbx_strand_id
1 'polypeptide(L)'
;MVGVDTGGTFTDLVVLVGGRIRVAKLRSTPDDPARAVRDGLRALAIAPRTTALHYGTTVATNALLERRGARVVLVTTAGFEDVIEIGRQVRPSLYALEPRRPPPLVPRARRLGVEERMLADGRVERPLERRAVARLVDAVLRHRPEAVAVSLLHSYAAPRHERLLARALAPRGVHLTLSHRLVREHREYERTATVVVNAYVGPLMTRHLGTLARAVSGGLRVMQSSGGLATARTAAVEPVRTILSGPAGGVVGATAAARRAGLGPIVTLDMGGTSTDVSLVDGPLAYRTETSVDGLPVRVPALDIHTVGAGGGSLARLDPGGALLVGPESAGADPGPACYGRGAEPTVTDANLVLGRLVETEFLGGALHVDRRRAVAAIAPLARRLGGSIEDAAAGIVRVATATMERAVRVITIERGQDPRDFTLVAFGGAGAVHAAELAAELGLARVYVPRHPGLLSAWGVLAAETIRDFTATLRAVEPSNAAVAGRFRRLERAAVAALRREGLARPVLERAL
;
A
#
# COMPACT_ATOMS: atom_id res chain seq x y z
N MET A 1 -18.80 3.87 -15.29
CA MET A 1 -17.44 3.79 -14.72
C MET A 1 -17.40 2.67 -13.71
N VAL A 2 -16.25 2.05 -13.49
CA VAL A 2 -16.11 0.96 -12.52
C VAL A 2 -14.89 1.20 -11.64
N GLY A 3 -15.09 1.17 -10.33
CA GLY A 3 -14.04 1.16 -9.32
C GLY A 3 -13.88 -0.25 -8.79
N VAL A 4 -12.64 -0.69 -8.67
CA VAL A 4 -12.31 -2.03 -8.20
C VAL A 4 -11.21 -1.93 -7.17
N ASP A 5 -11.37 -2.63 -6.06
CA ASP A 5 -10.31 -2.84 -5.08
C ASP A 5 -10.06 -4.35 -4.91
N THR A 6 -8.85 -4.80 -5.19
CA THR A 6 -8.44 -6.19 -4.96
C THR A 6 -7.71 -6.31 -3.64
N GLY A 7 -8.42 -6.77 -2.61
CA GLY A 7 -7.87 -7.11 -1.30
C GLY A 7 -7.37 -8.56 -1.22
N GLY A 8 -6.83 -8.94 -0.05
CA GLY A 8 -6.31 -10.28 0.20
C GLY A 8 -7.40 -11.37 0.20
N THR A 9 -8.59 -11.07 0.73
CA THR A 9 -9.70 -12.04 0.86
C THR A 9 -10.73 -11.90 -0.26
N PHE A 10 -11.15 -10.67 -0.56
CA PHE A 10 -12.20 -10.36 -1.52
C PHE A 10 -11.75 -9.28 -2.51
N THR A 11 -12.35 -9.34 -3.69
CA THR A 11 -12.29 -8.31 -4.72
C THR A 11 -13.63 -7.61 -4.79
N ASP A 12 -13.59 -6.30 -4.60
CA ASP A 12 -14.76 -5.43 -4.47
C ASP A 12 -14.93 -4.61 -5.74
N LEU A 13 -16.12 -4.66 -6.33
CA LEU A 13 -16.45 -3.90 -7.53
C LEU A 13 -17.64 -2.98 -7.27
N VAL A 14 -17.47 -1.72 -7.64
CA VAL A 14 -18.54 -0.73 -7.69
C VAL A 14 -18.68 -0.16 -9.08
N VAL A 15 -19.87 -0.28 -9.64
CA VAL A 15 -20.23 0.17 -10.98
C VAL A 15 -21.19 1.34 -10.87
N LEU A 16 -20.88 2.44 -11.57
CA LEU A 16 -21.77 3.58 -11.76
C LEU A 16 -22.25 3.61 -13.23
N VAL A 17 -23.55 3.40 -13.44
CA VAL A 17 -24.24 3.43 -14.75
C VAL A 17 -25.48 4.30 -14.63
N GLY A 18 -25.54 5.39 -15.42
CA GLY A 18 -26.71 6.28 -15.43
C GLY A 18 -27.08 6.85 -14.06
N GLY A 19 -26.09 7.14 -13.21
CA GLY A 19 -26.30 7.61 -11.82
C GLY A 19 -26.68 6.52 -10.81
N ARG A 20 -26.87 5.27 -11.25
CA ARG A 20 -27.18 4.14 -10.36
C ARG A 20 -25.93 3.33 -10.04
N ILE A 21 -25.87 2.89 -8.78
CA ILE A 21 -24.78 2.08 -8.24
C ILE A 21 -25.16 0.60 -8.31
N ARG A 22 -24.27 -0.23 -8.85
CA ARG A 22 -24.35 -1.70 -8.80
C ARG A 22 -23.06 -2.23 -8.21
N VAL A 23 -23.14 -3.29 -7.42
CA VAL A 23 -21.99 -3.78 -6.66
C VAL A 23 -21.82 -5.29 -6.79
N ALA A 24 -20.59 -5.76 -6.76
CA ALA A 24 -20.26 -7.17 -6.65
C ALA A 24 -19.07 -7.38 -5.72
N LYS A 25 -19.08 -8.48 -4.99
CA LYS A 25 -17.98 -8.92 -4.11
C LYS A 25 -17.68 -10.37 -4.45
N LEU A 26 -16.45 -10.63 -4.87
CA LEU A 26 -16.00 -11.96 -5.29
C LEU A 26 -14.81 -12.37 -4.43
N ARG A 27 -14.57 -13.68 -4.29
CA ARG A 27 -13.32 -14.16 -3.71
C ARG A 27 -12.15 -13.67 -4.56
N SER A 28 -11.08 -13.24 -3.89
CA SER A 28 -9.86 -12.86 -4.58
C SER A 28 -9.21 -14.06 -5.26
N THR A 29 -8.51 -13.81 -6.36
CA THR A 29 -7.76 -14.80 -7.14
C THR A 29 -6.28 -14.41 -7.15
N PRO A 30 -5.51 -14.73 -6.09
CA PRO A 30 -4.13 -14.23 -5.94
C PRO A 30 -3.19 -14.60 -7.10
N ASP A 31 -3.47 -15.73 -7.76
CA ASP A 31 -2.75 -16.25 -8.93
C ASP A 31 -3.02 -15.46 -10.22
N ASP A 32 -4.23 -14.91 -10.38
CA ASP A 32 -4.61 -14.01 -11.48
C ASP A 32 -5.65 -12.98 -10.97
N PRO A 33 -5.23 -11.87 -10.36
CA PRO A 33 -6.18 -10.87 -9.85
C PRO A 33 -7.04 -10.24 -10.95
N ALA A 34 -6.59 -10.27 -12.22
CA ALA A 34 -7.39 -9.80 -13.33
C ALA A 34 -8.60 -10.73 -13.62
N ARG A 35 -8.55 -12.00 -13.21
CA ARG A 35 -9.68 -12.94 -13.31
C ARG A 35 -10.86 -12.48 -12.46
N ALA A 36 -10.64 -12.17 -11.19
CA ALA A 36 -11.68 -11.66 -10.31
C ALA A 36 -12.37 -10.40 -10.87
N VAL A 37 -11.60 -9.50 -11.50
CA VAL A 37 -12.17 -8.31 -12.16
C VAL A 37 -13.05 -8.70 -13.35
N ARG A 38 -12.59 -9.60 -14.24
CA ARG A 38 -13.37 -10.07 -15.39
C ARG A 38 -14.65 -10.78 -14.95
N ASP A 39 -14.56 -11.60 -13.92
CA ASP A 39 -15.70 -12.35 -13.37
C ASP A 39 -16.73 -11.42 -12.74
N GLY A 40 -16.27 -10.41 -12.00
CA GLY A 40 -17.14 -9.38 -11.44
C GLY A 40 -17.84 -8.53 -12.50
N LEU A 41 -17.14 -8.14 -13.56
CA LEU A 41 -17.75 -7.43 -14.70
C LEU A 41 -18.82 -8.29 -15.39
N ARG A 42 -18.56 -9.59 -15.58
CA ARG A 42 -19.54 -10.54 -16.13
C ARG A 42 -20.76 -10.71 -15.22
N ALA A 43 -20.55 -10.88 -13.92
CA ALA A 43 -21.63 -11.00 -12.93
C ALA A 43 -22.54 -9.76 -12.90
N LEU A 44 -21.97 -8.58 -13.14
CA LEU A 44 -22.72 -7.33 -13.24
C LEU A 44 -23.28 -7.06 -14.65
N ALA A 45 -23.14 -7.98 -15.59
CA ALA A 45 -23.56 -7.80 -16.99
C ALA A 45 -22.99 -6.49 -17.60
N ILE A 46 -21.76 -6.12 -17.24
CA ILE A 46 -21.09 -4.94 -17.75
C ILE A 46 -20.19 -5.35 -18.89
N ALA A 47 -20.46 -4.80 -20.09
CA ALA A 47 -19.61 -5.00 -21.24
C ALA A 47 -18.22 -4.38 -20.98
N PRO A 48 -17.13 -5.18 -21.02
CA PRO A 48 -15.78 -4.64 -20.81
C PRO A 48 -15.37 -3.59 -21.86
N ARG A 49 -16.03 -3.64 -23.03
CA ARG A 49 -15.68 -2.87 -24.24
C ARG A 49 -16.02 -1.38 -24.22
N THR A 50 -16.61 -0.83 -23.15
CA THR A 50 -16.92 0.61 -23.02
C THR A 50 -16.60 1.17 -21.63
N THR A 51 -15.88 0.41 -20.81
CA THR A 51 -15.79 0.67 -19.38
C THR A 51 -14.46 1.31 -19.01
N ALA A 52 -14.51 2.55 -18.52
CA ALA A 52 -13.40 3.15 -17.79
C ALA A 52 -13.28 2.47 -16.42
N LEU A 53 -12.11 1.91 -16.14
CA LEU A 53 -11.79 1.14 -14.96
C LEU A 53 -10.80 1.90 -14.08
N HIS A 54 -11.17 2.15 -12.82
CA HIS A 54 -10.30 2.63 -11.77
C HIS A 54 -9.96 1.45 -10.85
N TYR A 55 -8.68 1.23 -10.60
CA TYR A 55 -8.19 -0.01 -10.01
C TYR A 55 -7.25 0.24 -8.83
N GLY A 56 -7.66 -0.18 -7.64
CA GLY A 56 -6.84 -0.35 -6.45
C GLY A 56 -6.34 -1.78 -6.34
N THR A 57 -5.08 -1.95 -5.95
CA THR A 57 -4.43 -3.26 -5.96
C THR A 57 -3.42 -3.46 -4.84
N THR A 58 -3.37 -4.70 -4.35
CA THR A 58 -2.42 -5.16 -3.33
C THR A 58 -1.26 -5.95 -3.94
N VAL A 59 -1.22 -6.15 -5.27
CA VAL A 59 -0.20 -6.99 -5.94
C VAL A 59 1.22 -6.53 -5.63
N ALA A 60 1.50 -5.22 -5.68
CA ALA A 60 2.83 -4.67 -5.36
C ALA A 60 3.19 -4.88 -3.88
N THR A 61 2.24 -4.64 -2.98
CA THR A 61 2.42 -4.84 -1.53
C THR A 61 2.71 -6.31 -1.22
N ASN A 62 1.90 -7.23 -1.72
CA ASN A 62 2.05 -8.67 -1.47
C ASN A 62 3.37 -9.20 -2.03
N ALA A 63 3.78 -8.76 -3.22
CA ALA A 63 5.07 -9.15 -3.79
C ALA A 63 6.27 -8.73 -2.92
N LEU A 64 6.18 -7.61 -2.19
CA LEU A 64 7.20 -7.19 -1.23
C LEU A 64 7.17 -8.05 0.03
N LEU A 65 5.98 -8.24 0.62
CA LEU A 65 5.80 -9.03 1.84
C LEU A 65 6.22 -10.50 1.64
N GLU A 66 5.83 -11.11 0.52
CA GLU A 66 6.19 -12.49 0.15
C GLU A 66 7.60 -12.61 -0.42
N ARG A 67 8.29 -11.48 -0.67
CA ARG A 67 9.61 -11.42 -1.33
C ARG A 67 9.63 -12.17 -2.67
N ARG A 68 8.57 -11.95 -3.46
CA ARG A 68 8.36 -12.52 -4.80
C ARG A 68 8.38 -11.45 -5.89
N GLY A 69 9.49 -10.72 -5.97
CA GLY A 69 9.73 -9.74 -7.02
C GLY A 69 10.81 -10.16 -8.01
N ALA A 70 11.20 -9.19 -8.84
CA ALA A 70 12.13 -9.37 -9.93
C ALA A 70 13.57 -9.61 -9.47
N ARG A 71 14.35 -10.30 -10.31
CA ARG A 71 15.80 -10.34 -10.19
C ARG A 71 16.41 -8.97 -10.53
N VAL A 72 16.54 -8.12 -9.51
CA VAL A 72 17.13 -6.78 -9.61
C VAL A 72 18.66 -6.81 -9.56
N VAL A 73 19.31 -5.97 -10.36
CA VAL A 73 20.70 -5.51 -10.17
C VAL A 73 20.68 -4.05 -9.73
N LEU A 74 21.38 -3.73 -8.65
CA LEU A 74 21.54 -2.36 -8.14
C LEU A 74 22.87 -1.80 -8.66
N VAL A 75 22.81 -0.62 -9.27
CA VAL A 75 23.95 0.17 -9.72
C VAL A 75 24.05 1.43 -8.86
N THR A 76 25.19 1.60 -8.19
CA THR A 76 25.49 2.77 -7.37
C THR A 76 26.80 3.42 -7.79
N THR A 77 27.07 4.60 -7.26
CA THR A 77 28.44 5.11 -7.21
C THR A 77 29.35 4.09 -6.50
N ALA A 78 30.56 3.87 -7.01
CA ALA A 78 31.52 2.95 -6.40
C ALA A 78 31.79 3.32 -4.93
N GLY A 79 31.82 2.31 -4.06
CA GLY A 79 31.91 2.45 -2.60
C GLY A 79 30.57 2.65 -1.88
N PHE A 80 29.44 2.71 -2.61
CA PHE A 80 28.09 2.85 -2.06
C PHE A 80 27.19 1.62 -2.34
N GLU A 81 27.78 0.51 -2.77
CA GLU A 81 27.08 -0.72 -3.17
C GLU A 81 26.26 -1.30 -2.01
N ASP A 82 26.76 -1.15 -0.79
CA ASP A 82 26.19 -1.78 0.42
C ASP A 82 25.26 -0.85 1.20
N VAL A 83 24.90 0.32 0.63
CA VAL A 83 24.04 1.32 1.27
C VAL A 83 22.70 0.74 1.76
N ILE A 84 22.09 -0.17 0.99
CA ILE A 84 20.79 -0.75 1.35
C ILE A 84 20.88 -1.81 2.46
N GLU A 85 22.07 -2.34 2.72
CA GLU A 85 22.32 -3.34 3.77
C GLU A 85 22.75 -2.66 5.07
N ILE A 86 23.62 -1.65 4.98
CA ILE A 86 24.04 -0.82 6.11
C ILE A 86 22.82 -0.06 6.68
N GLY A 87 22.00 0.50 5.80
CA GLY A 87 20.86 1.33 6.15
C GLY A 87 21.25 2.56 6.97
N ARG A 88 20.48 2.83 8.02
CA ARG A 88 20.76 3.89 9.00
C ARG A 88 21.30 3.38 10.33
N GLN A 89 21.66 2.09 10.38
CA GLN A 89 22.06 1.41 11.61
C GLN A 89 21.06 1.48 12.77
N VAL A 90 19.82 1.93 12.51
CA VAL A 90 18.73 1.95 13.49
C VAL A 90 18.46 0.52 13.98
N ARG A 91 18.23 0.38 15.29
CA ARG A 91 17.83 -0.89 15.93
C ARG A 91 16.31 -0.92 16.05
N PRO A 92 15.59 -1.77 15.30
CA PRO A 92 14.13 -1.84 15.38
C PRO A 92 13.63 -2.24 16.77
N SER A 93 14.37 -3.14 17.44
CA SER A 93 14.18 -3.46 18.86
C SER A 93 15.44 -3.05 19.61
N LEU A 94 15.34 -1.96 20.37
CA LEU A 94 16.47 -1.35 21.08
C LEU A 94 17.12 -2.32 22.08
N TYR A 95 16.33 -3.23 22.65
CA TYR A 95 16.76 -4.16 23.69
C TYR A 95 17.04 -5.59 23.19
N ALA A 96 16.86 -5.86 21.89
CA ALA A 96 17.28 -7.14 21.32
C ALA A 96 18.81 -7.25 21.33
N LEU A 97 19.37 -8.12 22.17
CA LEU A 97 20.81 -8.36 22.27
C LEU A 97 21.42 -8.81 20.93
N GLU A 98 20.68 -9.62 20.17
CA GLU A 98 21.03 -10.08 18.83
C GLU A 98 19.97 -9.64 17.81
N PRO A 99 20.04 -8.38 17.31
CA PRO A 99 19.03 -7.89 16.38
C PRO A 99 19.17 -8.60 15.03
N ARG A 100 18.14 -9.35 14.65
CA ARG A 100 18.04 -9.92 13.30
C ARG A 100 17.45 -8.88 12.35
N ARG A 101 18.19 -8.56 11.28
CA ARG A 101 17.67 -7.73 10.18
C ARG A 101 17.23 -8.65 9.04
N PRO A 102 16.10 -8.37 8.38
CA PRO A 102 15.75 -9.11 7.19
C PRO A 102 16.80 -8.87 6.10
N PRO A 103 17.08 -9.86 5.23
CA PRO A 103 18.05 -9.69 4.16
C PRO A 103 17.61 -8.57 3.20
N PRO A 104 18.55 -7.85 2.56
CA PRO A 104 18.19 -6.82 1.59
C PRO A 104 17.52 -7.43 0.34
N LEU A 105 16.63 -6.68 -0.32
CA LEU A 105 15.98 -7.12 -1.57
C LEU A 105 16.97 -7.46 -2.69
N VAL A 106 18.16 -6.82 -2.68
CA VAL A 106 19.25 -7.08 -3.62
C VAL A 106 20.45 -7.65 -2.84
N PRO A 107 20.84 -8.91 -3.07
CA PRO A 107 21.98 -9.53 -2.41
C PRO A 107 23.29 -8.91 -2.90
N ARG A 108 24.35 -9.00 -2.08
CA ARG A 108 25.68 -8.40 -2.34
C ARG A 108 26.22 -8.63 -3.74
N ALA A 109 26.08 -9.84 -4.26
CA ALA A 109 26.57 -10.22 -5.58
C ALA A 109 25.91 -9.45 -6.74
N ARG A 110 24.75 -8.83 -6.54
CA ARG A 110 24.00 -8.05 -7.55
C ARG A 110 24.04 -6.54 -7.29
N ARG A 111 24.95 -6.08 -6.43
CA ARG A 111 25.18 -4.65 -6.13
C ARG A 111 26.51 -4.24 -6.74
N LEU A 112 26.45 -3.40 -7.76
CA LEU A 112 27.58 -3.02 -8.60
C LEU A 112 27.88 -1.53 -8.44
N GLY A 113 29.14 -1.21 -8.15
CA GLY A 113 29.65 0.13 -8.17
C GLY A 113 30.13 0.52 -9.55
N VAL A 114 29.92 1.77 -9.92
CA VAL A 114 30.52 2.37 -11.11
C VAL A 114 31.40 3.56 -10.71
N GLU A 115 32.53 3.68 -11.39
CA GLU A 115 33.54 4.69 -11.12
C GLU A 115 33.10 6.05 -11.69
N GLU A 116 32.24 6.74 -10.97
CA GLU A 116 31.90 8.13 -11.24
C GLU A 116 31.72 8.92 -9.94
N ARG A 117 31.73 10.25 -10.02
CA ARG A 117 31.46 11.08 -8.85
C ARG A 117 30.88 12.43 -9.23
N MET A 118 29.76 12.75 -8.60
CA MET A 118 29.06 14.01 -8.71
C MET A 118 29.15 14.72 -7.36
N LEU A 119 29.41 16.02 -7.36
CA LEU A 119 29.33 16.84 -6.15
C LEU A 119 27.89 17.26 -5.85
N ALA A 120 27.65 17.67 -4.61
CA ALA A 120 26.33 18.12 -4.15
C ALA A 120 25.76 19.33 -4.89
N ASP A 121 26.62 20.17 -5.45
CA ASP A 121 26.27 21.32 -6.29
C ASP A 121 26.02 20.94 -7.77
N GLY A 122 26.24 19.68 -8.13
CA GLY A 122 26.09 19.14 -9.48
C GLY A 122 27.36 19.16 -10.35
N ARG A 123 28.50 19.65 -9.86
CA ARG A 123 29.79 19.57 -10.58
C ARG A 123 30.29 18.13 -10.71
N VAL A 124 31.11 17.87 -11.74
CA VAL A 124 31.75 16.55 -11.92
C VAL A 124 32.99 16.56 -11.05
N GLU A 125 33.16 15.57 -10.18
CA GLU A 125 34.45 15.29 -9.57
C GLU A 125 35.17 14.18 -10.34
N ARG A 126 34.44 13.11 -10.69
CA ARG A 126 34.95 12.03 -11.54
C ARG A 126 33.98 11.76 -12.69
N PRO A 127 34.41 11.91 -13.96
CA PRO A 127 33.53 11.69 -15.11
C PRO A 127 33.16 10.22 -15.28
N LEU A 128 31.96 9.95 -15.79
CA LEU A 128 31.55 8.60 -16.17
C LEU A 128 32.07 8.29 -17.59
N GLU A 129 33.18 7.55 -17.66
CA GLU A 129 33.83 7.22 -18.93
C GLU A 129 33.08 6.14 -19.74
N ARG A 130 33.19 6.21 -21.07
CA ARG A 130 32.57 5.22 -21.97
C ARG A 130 33.00 3.78 -21.68
N ARG A 131 34.28 3.57 -21.35
CA ARG A 131 34.82 2.25 -21.01
C ARG A 131 34.21 1.71 -19.71
N ALA A 132 34.05 2.56 -18.69
CA ALA A 132 33.39 2.19 -17.45
C ALA A 132 31.91 1.82 -17.67
N VAL A 133 31.20 2.58 -18.51
CA VAL A 133 29.81 2.25 -18.89
C VAL A 133 29.72 0.88 -19.57
N ALA A 134 30.60 0.60 -20.55
CA ALA A 134 30.60 -0.69 -21.24
C ALA A 134 30.84 -1.86 -20.27
N ARG A 135 31.89 -1.77 -19.43
CA ARG A 135 32.19 -2.78 -18.40
C ARG A 135 31.03 -3.00 -17.44
N LEU A 136 30.40 -1.92 -16.98
CA LEU A 136 29.24 -2.00 -16.10
C LEU A 136 28.07 -2.70 -16.78
N VAL A 137 27.74 -2.34 -18.03
CA VAL A 137 26.63 -2.98 -18.76
C VAL A 137 26.87 -4.48 -18.90
N ASP A 138 28.09 -4.90 -19.25
CA ASP A 138 28.43 -6.32 -19.34
C ASP A 138 28.31 -7.00 -17.97
N ALA A 139 28.77 -6.36 -16.90
CA ALA A 139 28.62 -6.86 -15.53
C ALA A 139 27.17 -7.02 -15.11
N VAL A 140 26.33 -6.01 -15.39
CA VAL A 140 24.90 -6.05 -15.14
C VAL A 140 24.27 -7.26 -15.84
N LEU A 141 24.59 -7.48 -17.13
CA LEU A 141 23.97 -8.56 -17.91
C LEU A 141 24.42 -9.97 -17.51
N ARG A 142 25.61 -10.14 -16.93
CA ARG A 142 26.04 -11.44 -16.39
C ARG A 142 25.10 -11.97 -15.31
N HIS A 143 24.40 -11.10 -14.57
CA HIS A 143 23.40 -11.48 -13.59
C HIS A 143 22.01 -11.75 -14.18
N ARG A 144 21.86 -11.64 -15.51
CA ARG A 144 20.61 -11.83 -16.25
C ARG A 144 19.43 -11.06 -15.62
N PRO A 145 19.54 -9.76 -15.32
CA PRO A 145 18.51 -9.05 -14.54
C PRO A 145 17.18 -8.98 -15.29
N GLU A 146 16.09 -9.07 -14.54
CA GLU A 146 14.76 -8.66 -15.03
C GLU A 146 14.58 -7.14 -14.90
N ALA A 147 15.25 -6.53 -13.90
CA ALA A 147 15.21 -5.11 -13.65
C ALA A 147 16.57 -4.57 -13.17
N VAL A 148 16.82 -3.29 -13.44
CA VAL A 148 18.00 -2.57 -12.99
C VAL A 148 17.58 -1.31 -12.25
N ALA A 149 18.08 -1.17 -11.01
CA ALA A 149 17.95 0.00 -10.18
C ALA A 149 19.23 0.83 -10.29
N VAL A 150 19.14 2.10 -10.70
CA VAL A 150 20.30 3.01 -10.75
C VAL A 150 20.09 4.14 -9.74
N SER A 151 21.00 4.24 -8.78
CA SER A 151 21.00 5.28 -7.75
C SER A 151 22.42 5.79 -7.52
N LEU A 152 22.78 6.84 -8.25
CA LEU A 152 24.08 7.49 -8.08
C LEU A 152 23.98 8.62 -7.06
N LEU A 153 25.10 8.95 -6.41
CA LEU A 153 25.13 10.09 -5.50
C LEU A 153 24.84 11.40 -6.22
N HIS A 154 24.08 12.28 -5.55
CA HIS A 154 23.72 13.61 -6.05
C HIS A 154 23.03 13.65 -7.42
N SER A 155 22.50 12.52 -7.90
CA SER A 155 21.68 12.43 -9.12
C SER A 155 20.44 13.34 -9.06
N TYR A 156 19.90 13.59 -7.85
CA TYR A 156 18.81 14.54 -7.61
C TYR A 156 19.16 15.96 -8.04
N ALA A 157 20.41 16.39 -7.84
CA ALA A 157 20.92 17.70 -8.21
C ALA A 157 21.25 17.76 -9.70
N ALA A 158 22.02 16.78 -10.20
CA ALA A 158 22.46 16.72 -11.59
C ALA A 158 22.46 15.28 -12.14
N PRO A 159 21.45 14.88 -12.93
CA PRO A 159 21.23 13.49 -13.31
C PRO A 159 22.02 13.00 -14.54
N ARG A 160 23.10 13.69 -14.93
CA ARG A 160 23.78 13.42 -16.22
C ARG A 160 24.31 11.99 -16.33
N HIS A 161 24.94 11.46 -15.28
CA HIS A 161 25.53 10.12 -15.31
C HIS A 161 24.45 9.04 -15.32
N GLU A 162 23.37 9.19 -14.52
CA GLU A 162 22.23 8.28 -14.60
C GLU A 162 21.58 8.26 -15.98
N ARG A 163 21.48 9.41 -16.66
CA ARG A 163 20.97 9.48 -18.04
C ARG A 163 21.87 8.77 -19.04
N LEU A 164 23.19 8.81 -18.86
CA LEU A 164 24.13 8.08 -19.70
C LEU A 164 23.98 6.57 -19.51
N LEU A 165 23.92 6.10 -18.26
CA LEU A 165 23.66 4.70 -17.95
C LEU A 165 22.31 4.23 -18.50
N ALA A 166 21.28 5.07 -18.40
CA ALA A 166 19.96 4.76 -18.94
C ALA A 166 19.98 4.54 -20.45
N ARG A 167 20.70 5.37 -21.21
CA ARG A 167 20.86 5.21 -22.67
C ARG A 167 21.59 3.91 -23.02
N ALA A 168 22.56 3.51 -22.21
CA ALA A 168 23.33 2.29 -22.45
C ALA A 168 22.55 1.01 -22.09
N LEU A 169 21.71 1.06 -21.04
CA LEU A 169 20.92 -0.07 -20.55
C LEU A 169 19.57 -0.24 -21.27
N ALA A 170 18.95 0.84 -21.75
CA ALA A 170 17.61 0.79 -22.36
C ALA A 170 17.49 -0.20 -23.54
N PRO A 171 18.47 -0.31 -24.47
CA PRO A 171 18.38 -1.28 -25.58
C PRO A 171 18.42 -2.75 -25.14
N ARG A 172 18.74 -3.04 -23.88
CA ARG A 172 18.88 -4.41 -23.36
C ARG A 172 17.56 -5.02 -22.89
N GLY A 173 16.44 -4.30 -23.00
CA GLY A 173 15.10 -4.81 -22.67
C GLY A 173 14.83 -5.03 -21.18
N VAL A 174 15.69 -4.52 -20.30
CA VAL A 174 15.51 -4.62 -18.83
C VAL A 174 14.58 -3.53 -18.31
N HIS A 175 13.80 -3.82 -17.27
CA HIS A 175 13.01 -2.80 -16.60
C HIS A 175 13.95 -1.85 -15.83
N LEU A 176 13.94 -0.56 -16.15
CA LEU A 176 14.92 0.39 -15.62
C LEU A 176 14.27 1.41 -14.69
N THR A 177 14.72 1.44 -13.43
CA THR A 177 14.36 2.50 -12.47
C THR A 177 15.56 3.42 -12.23
N LEU A 178 15.36 4.73 -12.40
CA LEU A 178 16.38 5.76 -12.18
C LEU A 178 16.01 6.62 -10.96
N SER A 179 16.94 6.79 -10.04
CA SER A 179 16.69 7.54 -8.81
C SER A 179 16.25 8.98 -9.05
N HIS A 180 16.89 9.69 -9.99
CA HIS A 180 16.54 11.08 -10.29
C HIS A 180 15.17 11.27 -10.96
N ARG A 181 14.53 10.20 -11.44
CA ARG A 181 13.18 10.27 -12.01
C ARG A 181 12.13 9.98 -10.94
N LEU A 182 12.40 9.02 -10.08
CA LEU A 182 11.46 8.53 -9.07
C LEU A 182 11.46 9.41 -7.81
N VAL A 183 12.63 9.69 -7.24
CA VAL A 183 12.81 10.41 -5.97
C VAL A 183 13.94 11.43 -6.10
N ARG A 184 13.60 12.72 -6.24
CA ARG A 184 14.56 13.83 -6.44
C ARG A 184 14.96 14.50 -5.13
N GLU A 185 15.25 13.68 -4.14
CA GLU A 185 15.54 14.12 -2.78
C GLU A 185 16.96 13.77 -2.34
N HIS A 186 17.49 14.60 -1.44
CA HIS A 186 18.74 14.32 -0.73
C HIS A 186 18.60 13.10 0.18
N ARG A 187 19.74 12.56 0.64
CA ARG A 187 19.90 11.27 1.35
C ARG A 187 19.80 10.05 0.44
N GLU A 188 20.86 9.25 0.45
CA GLU A 188 21.11 8.15 -0.47
C GLU A 188 20.42 6.85 -0.10
N TYR A 189 20.31 6.50 1.18
CA TYR A 189 19.69 5.24 1.60
C TYR A 189 18.20 5.16 1.22
N GLU A 190 17.37 6.07 1.70
CA GLU A 190 15.91 6.04 1.48
C GLU A 190 15.58 6.17 -0.01
N ARG A 191 16.33 7.02 -0.72
CA ARG A 191 16.25 7.14 -2.18
C ARG A 191 16.60 5.82 -2.87
N THR A 192 17.71 5.18 -2.50
CA THR A 192 18.16 3.93 -3.12
C THR A 192 17.22 2.77 -2.79
N ALA A 193 16.76 2.67 -1.55
CA ALA A 193 15.78 1.67 -1.13
C ALA A 193 14.48 1.80 -1.94
N THR A 194 13.96 3.02 -2.10
CA THR A 194 12.75 3.27 -2.91
C THR A 194 12.94 2.87 -4.38
N VAL A 195 14.11 3.16 -4.96
CA VAL A 195 14.46 2.78 -6.34
C VAL A 195 14.56 1.27 -6.50
N VAL A 196 15.14 0.59 -5.51
CA VAL A 196 15.21 -0.87 -5.45
C VAL A 196 13.82 -1.47 -5.35
N VAL A 197 12.97 -0.99 -4.44
CA VAL A 197 11.58 -1.44 -4.28
C VAL A 197 10.82 -1.30 -5.60
N ASN A 198 10.90 -0.13 -6.25
CA ASN A 198 10.25 0.09 -7.53
C ASN A 198 10.74 -0.86 -8.63
N ALA A 199 12.06 -1.06 -8.75
CA ALA A 199 12.63 -2.00 -9.72
C ALA A 199 12.22 -3.46 -9.41
N TYR A 200 12.08 -3.80 -8.13
CA TYR A 200 11.73 -5.13 -7.66
C TYR A 200 10.30 -5.51 -8.05
N VAL A 201 9.34 -4.61 -7.93
CA VAL A 201 7.93 -4.85 -8.31
C VAL A 201 7.60 -4.46 -9.76
N GLY A 202 8.49 -3.71 -10.43
CA GLY A 202 8.38 -3.20 -11.81
C GLY A 202 7.88 -4.21 -12.85
N PRO A 203 8.62 -5.30 -13.11
CA PRO A 203 8.24 -6.30 -14.10
C PRO A 203 6.89 -6.98 -13.81
N LEU A 204 6.63 -7.32 -12.54
CA LEU A 204 5.35 -7.93 -12.13
C LEU A 204 4.18 -7.00 -12.44
N MET A 205 4.27 -5.75 -12.01
CA MET A 205 3.22 -4.75 -12.20
C MET A 205 3.03 -4.39 -13.68
N THR A 206 4.11 -4.35 -14.47
CA THR A 206 4.02 -4.13 -15.92
C THR A 206 3.21 -5.24 -16.60
N ARG A 207 3.46 -6.51 -16.26
CA ARG A 207 2.69 -7.65 -16.80
C ARG A 207 1.23 -7.60 -16.34
N HIS A 208 1.01 -7.40 -15.03
CA HIS A 208 -0.32 -7.37 -14.42
C HIS A 208 -1.21 -6.28 -15.03
N LEU A 209 -0.75 -5.03 -14.98
CA LEU A 209 -1.49 -3.90 -15.52
C LEU A 209 -1.66 -3.98 -17.04
N GLY A 210 -0.69 -4.56 -17.75
CA GLY A 210 -0.81 -4.82 -19.19
C GLY A 210 -1.90 -5.83 -19.53
N THR A 211 -2.02 -6.92 -18.76
CA THR A 211 -3.11 -7.90 -18.91
C THR A 211 -4.46 -7.28 -18.61
N LEU A 212 -4.57 -6.52 -17.52
CA LEU A 212 -5.82 -5.85 -17.16
C LEU A 212 -6.23 -4.78 -18.18
N ALA A 213 -5.27 -3.99 -18.68
CA ALA A 213 -5.51 -2.98 -19.70
C ALA A 213 -5.97 -3.57 -21.04
N ARG A 214 -5.61 -4.82 -21.36
CA ARG A 214 -6.16 -5.52 -22.54
C ARG A 214 -7.59 -6.03 -22.34
N ALA A 215 -8.00 -6.23 -21.08
CA ALA A 215 -9.33 -6.71 -20.75
C ALA A 215 -10.40 -5.59 -20.76
N VAL A 216 -10.00 -4.32 -20.73
CA VAL A 216 -10.90 -3.15 -20.76
C VAL A 216 -10.47 -2.15 -21.83
N SER A 217 -11.42 -1.60 -22.59
CA SER A 217 -11.10 -0.63 -23.67
C SER A 217 -11.41 0.83 -23.34
N GLY A 218 -12.14 1.10 -22.24
CA GLY A 218 -12.47 2.47 -21.81
C GLY A 218 -11.37 3.19 -21.04
N GLY A 219 -10.18 2.57 -20.93
CA GLY A 219 -9.03 3.09 -20.19
C GLY A 219 -8.91 2.52 -18.77
N LEU A 220 -7.67 2.36 -18.33
CA LEU A 220 -7.32 1.88 -17.00
C LEU A 220 -6.56 2.97 -16.22
N ARG A 221 -7.14 3.37 -15.09
CA ARG A 221 -6.52 4.21 -14.07
C ARG A 221 -6.21 3.35 -12.85
N VAL A 222 -5.10 3.63 -12.19
CA VAL A 222 -4.63 2.88 -11.04
C VAL A 222 -4.52 3.82 -9.85
N MET A 223 -5.09 3.42 -8.72
CA MET A 223 -5.01 4.14 -7.46
C MET A 223 -3.57 4.14 -6.94
N GLN A 224 -3.16 5.30 -6.43
CA GLN A 224 -1.85 5.52 -5.83
C GLN A 224 -1.98 5.60 -4.31
N SER A 225 -0.86 5.39 -3.61
CA SER A 225 -0.76 5.53 -2.15
C SER A 225 -1.17 6.94 -1.67
N SER A 226 -1.07 7.96 -2.53
CA SER A 226 -1.50 9.34 -2.26
C SER A 226 -3.01 9.57 -2.41
N GLY A 227 -3.80 8.53 -2.70
CA GLY A 227 -5.25 8.65 -2.87
C GLY A 227 -5.69 9.19 -4.24
N GLY A 228 -4.73 9.48 -5.13
CA GLY A 228 -4.99 9.88 -6.51
C GLY A 228 -4.87 8.74 -7.52
N LEU A 229 -5.36 8.98 -8.73
CA LEU A 229 -5.28 8.06 -9.85
C LEU A 229 -4.12 8.43 -10.80
N ALA A 230 -3.47 7.40 -11.35
CA ALA A 230 -2.52 7.52 -12.44
C ALA A 230 -2.91 6.60 -13.62
N THR A 231 -2.38 6.86 -14.82
CA THR A 231 -2.55 5.91 -15.93
C THR A 231 -1.88 4.56 -15.64
N ALA A 232 -2.37 3.48 -16.23
CA ALA A 232 -1.72 2.16 -16.16
C ALA A 232 -0.25 2.18 -16.58
N ARG A 233 0.10 2.98 -17.60
CA ARG A 233 1.49 3.17 -18.04
C ARG A 233 2.35 3.82 -16.96
N THR A 234 1.85 4.89 -16.33
CA THR A 234 2.55 5.57 -15.23
C THR A 234 2.73 4.63 -14.05
N ALA A 235 1.68 3.90 -13.65
CA ALA A 235 1.71 2.95 -12.55
C ALA A 235 2.62 1.73 -12.83
N ALA A 236 2.79 1.33 -14.09
CA ALA A 236 3.76 0.29 -14.46
C ALA A 236 5.22 0.76 -14.35
N VAL A 237 5.49 2.06 -14.54
CA VAL A 237 6.84 2.65 -14.41
C VAL A 237 7.17 3.00 -12.95
N GLU A 238 6.17 3.45 -12.19
CA GLU A 238 6.30 3.87 -10.78
C GLU A 238 5.44 3.02 -9.82
N PRO A 239 5.47 1.67 -9.88
CA PRO A 239 4.60 0.81 -9.07
C PRO A 239 4.83 0.91 -7.57
N VAL A 240 5.97 1.47 -7.13
CA VAL A 240 6.16 1.79 -5.71
C VAL A 240 5.06 2.70 -5.16
N ARG A 241 4.47 3.55 -6.03
CA ARG A 241 3.37 4.44 -5.68
C ARG A 241 2.00 3.76 -5.64
N THR A 242 1.90 2.46 -5.90
CA THR A 242 0.64 1.70 -5.79
C THR A 242 0.61 0.81 -4.55
N ILE A 243 1.69 0.81 -3.76
CA ILE A 243 1.77 0.08 -2.50
C ILE A 243 0.77 0.70 -1.53
N LEU A 244 -0.08 -0.10 -0.90
CA LEU A 244 -1.16 0.37 -0.02
C LEU A 244 -2.21 1.25 -0.75
N SER A 245 -2.41 1.04 -2.05
CA SER A 245 -3.42 1.77 -2.83
C SER A 245 -4.88 1.45 -2.42
N GLY A 246 -5.16 0.24 -1.94
CA GLY A 246 -6.49 -0.15 -1.43
C GLY A 246 -6.91 0.69 -0.20
N PRO A 247 -6.11 0.68 0.89
CA PRO A 247 -6.37 1.53 2.06
C PRO A 247 -6.47 3.02 1.72
N ALA A 248 -5.65 3.51 0.78
CA ALA A 248 -5.75 4.89 0.29
C ALA A 248 -7.12 5.18 -0.34
N GLY A 249 -7.65 4.25 -1.15
CA GLY A 249 -9.03 4.31 -1.63
C GLY A 249 -10.06 4.30 -0.49
N GLY A 250 -9.83 3.49 0.54
CA GLY A 250 -10.66 3.46 1.76
C GLY A 250 -10.77 4.82 2.44
N VAL A 251 -9.64 5.49 2.70
CA VAL A 251 -9.60 6.83 3.31
C VAL A 251 -10.31 7.86 2.42
N VAL A 252 -10.04 7.87 1.11
CA VAL A 252 -10.72 8.77 0.16
C VAL A 252 -12.24 8.55 0.20
N GLY A 253 -12.69 7.29 0.20
CA GLY A 253 -14.09 6.92 0.28
C GLY A 253 -14.75 7.34 1.60
N ALA A 254 -14.07 7.11 2.73
CA ALA A 254 -14.52 7.50 4.06
C ALA A 254 -14.66 9.02 4.21
N THR A 255 -13.66 9.78 3.76
CA THR A 255 -13.71 11.24 3.75
C THR A 255 -14.87 11.75 2.91
N ALA A 256 -15.07 11.20 1.71
CA ALA A 256 -16.18 11.60 0.84
C ALA A 256 -17.56 11.28 1.47
N ALA A 257 -17.70 10.10 2.09
CA ALA A 257 -18.94 9.70 2.75
C ALA A 257 -19.24 10.56 3.98
N ALA A 258 -18.24 10.82 4.83
CA ALA A 258 -18.38 11.68 6.01
C ALA A 258 -18.75 13.11 5.64
N ARG A 259 -18.06 13.73 4.67
CA ARG A 259 -18.37 15.08 4.18
C ARG A 259 -19.81 15.18 3.67
N ARG A 260 -20.28 14.18 2.92
CA ARG A 260 -21.67 14.14 2.41
C ARG A 260 -22.69 14.01 3.55
N ALA A 261 -22.31 13.39 4.66
CA ALA A 261 -23.13 13.29 5.87
C ALA A 261 -23.01 14.52 6.80
N GLY A 262 -22.22 15.54 6.44
CA GLY A 262 -21.96 16.69 7.32
C GLY A 262 -21.13 16.34 8.56
N LEU A 263 -20.30 15.30 8.45
CA LEU A 263 -19.46 14.79 9.54
C LEU A 263 -17.99 15.16 9.29
N GLY A 264 -17.31 15.54 10.36
CA GLY A 264 -15.89 15.87 10.38
C GLY A 264 -15.55 16.62 11.67
N PRO A 265 -14.33 16.45 12.22
CA PRO A 265 -13.24 15.59 11.73
C PRO A 265 -13.49 14.09 11.98
N ILE A 266 -12.74 13.20 11.32
CA ILE A 266 -12.95 11.75 11.37
C ILE A 266 -11.69 10.94 11.68
N VAL A 267 -11.89 9.77 12.30
CA VAL A 267 -10.94 8.66 12.34
C VAL A 267 -11.50 7.53 11.48
N THR A 268 -10.71 7.00 10.55
CA THR A 268 -11.10 5.85 9.73
C THR A 268 -10.77 4.53 10.42
N LEU A 269 -11.64 3.54 10.27
CA LEU A 269 -11.41 2.15 10.66
C LEU A 269 -11.76 1.23 9.49
N ASP A 270 -10.76 0.82 8.70
CA ASP A 270 -10.91 -0.18 7.65
C ASP A 270 -10.41 -1.53 8.15
N MET A 271 -11.32 -2.42 8.57
CA MET A 271 -10.93 -3.76 8.98
C MET A 271 -11.34 -4.78 7.92
N GLY A 272 -10.32 -5.42 7.34
CA GLY A 272 -10.46 -6.50 6.37
C GLY A 272 -10.31 -7.88 7.00
N GLY A 273 -9.96 -8.87 6.17
CA GLY A 273 -9.68 -10.24 6.64
C GLY A 273 -8.28 -10.41 7.25
N THR A 274 -7.31 -9.56 6.92
CA THR A 274 -5.91 -9.78 7.31
C THR A 274 -5.37 -8.68 8.23
N SER A 275 -5.86 -7.46 8.06
CA SER A 275 -5.33 -6.26 8.72
C SER A 275 -6.45 -5.25 9.00
N THR A 276 -6.08 -4.25 9.80
CA THR A 276 -6.85 -3.02 9.99
C THR A 276 -5.99 -1.83 9.59
N ASP A 277 -6.58 -0.91 8.83
CA ASP A 277 -5.98 0.36 8.43
C ASP A 277 -6.73 1.53 9.08
N VAL A 278 -6.00 2.41 9.75
CA VAL A 278 -6.55 3.61 10.41
C VAL A 278 -5.86 4.88 9.92
N SER A 279 -6.62 5.96 9.82
CA SER A 279 -6.16 7.27 9.38
C SER A 279 -6.95 8.37 10.07
N LEU A 280 -6.32 9.52 10.26
CA LEU A 280 -6.92 10.71 10.84
C LEU A 280 -7.18 11.72 9.72
N VAL A 281 -8.39 12.26 9.65
CA VAL A 281 -8.75 13.29 8.67
C VAL A 281 -9.42 14.47 9.38
N ASP A 282 -8.68 15.56 9.45
CA ASP A 282 -9.15 16.87 9.92
C ASP A 282 -8.92 17.90 8.80
N GLY A 283 -9.97 18.18 8.02
CA GLY A 283 -9.89 19.03 6.83
C GLY A 283 -9.33 18.32 5.58
N PRO A 284 -8.22 18.80 4.98
CA PRO A 284 -7.54 18.11 3.86
C PRO A 284 -6.99 16.74 4.25
N LEU A 285 -6.76 15.89 3.25
CA LEU A 285 -6.11 14.60 3.47
C LEU A 285 -4.67 14.81 3.96
N ALA A 286 -4.28 14.08 5.01
CA ALA A 286 -2.92 14.11 5.54
C ALA A 286 -1.99 13.21 4.71
N TYR A 287 -0.79 13.72 4.40
CA TYR A 287 0.21 13.02 3.61
C TYR A 287 1.50 12.80 4.41
N ARG A 288 2.17 11.68 4.15
CA ARG A 288 3.56 11.44 4.55
C ARG A 288 4.44 11.33 3.31
N THR A 289 5.64 11.86 3.40
CA THR A 289 6.66 11.75 2.33
C THR A 289 7.55 10.51 2.49
N GLU A 290 7.41 9.79 3.61
CA GLU A 290 8.16 8.58 3.92
C GLU A 290 7.26 7.59 4.66
N THR A 291 7.27 6.35 4.19
CA THR A 291 6.59 5.20 4.79
C THR A 291 7.55 4.01 4.85
N SER A 292 7.14 2.91 5.49
CA SER A 292 7.90 1.66 5.42
C SER A 292 7.00 0.47 5.15
N VAL A 293 7.52 -0.51 4.41
CA VAL A 293 6.83 -1.76 4.06
C VAL A 293 7.78 -2.91 4.33
N ASP A 294 7.44 -3.83 5.24
CA ASP A 294 8.36 -4.87 5.73
C ASP A 294 9.72 -4.31 6.22
N GLY A 295 9.69 -3.14 6.87
CA GLY A 295 10.89 -2.42 7.32
C GLY A 295 11.72 -1.78 6.20
N LEU A 296 11.30 -1.87 4.93
CA LEU A 296 11.95 -1.20 3.81
C LEU A 296 11.42 0.24 3.70
N PRO A 297 12.27 1.28 3.74
CA PRO A 297 11.81 2.65 3.59
C PRO A 297 11.38 2.93 2.15
N VAL A 298 10.25 3.59 2.02
CA VAL A 298 9.63 3.99 0.76
C VAL A 298 9.37 5.50 0.82
N ARG A 299 10.07 6.25 -0.04
CA ARG A 299 10.10 7.70 -0.04
C ARG A 299 9.31 8.27 -1.22
N VAL A 300 8.01 8.01 -1.21
CA VAL A 300 7.04 8.61 -2.12
C VAL A 300 5.85 9.14 -1.30
N PRO A 301 5.19 10.23 -1.75
CA PRO A 301 3.97 10.70 -1.12
C PRO A 301 2.92 9.59 -0.99
N ALA A 302 2.41 9.41 0.22
CA ALA A 302 1.34 8.49 0.55
C ALA A 302 0.40 9.14 1.56
N LEU A 303 -0.86 8.72 1.59
CA LEU A 303 -1.77 9.07 2.66
C LEU A 303 -1.22 8.54 4.00
N ASP A 304 -1.44 9.32 5.05
CA ASP A 304 -1.05 8.94 6.40
C ASP A 304 -1.97 7.84 6.94
N ILE A 305 -1.58 6.60 6.65
CA ILE A 305 -2.30 5.40 7.04
C ILE A 305 -1.40 4.58 7.96
N HIS A 306 -1.96 4.16 9.09
CA HIS A 306 -1.33 3.26 10.02
C HIS A 306 -2.01 1.89 9.94
N THR A 307 -1.24 0.87 9.61
CA THR A 307 -1.72 -0.51 9.44
C THR A 307 -1.30 -1.38 10.62
N VAL A 308 -2.22 -2.18 11.13
CA VAL A 308 -1.96 -3.19 12.17
C VAL A 308 -2.47 -4.57 11.78
N GLY A 309 -1.79 -5.60 12.25
CA GLY A 309 -2.11 -7.01 12.00
C GLY A 309 -3.31 -7.53 12.81
N ALA A 310 -4.46 -6.86 12.70
CA ALA A 310 -5.71 -7.27 13.32
C ALA A 310 -6.82 -7.24 12.26
N GLY A 311 -7.19 -8.39 11.72
CA GLY A 311 -8.28 -8.55 10.76
C GLY A 311 -9.20 -9.70 11.15
N GLY A 312 -10.28 -9.90 10.38
CA GLY A 312 -11.24 -10.98 10.66
C GLY A 312 -10.61 -12.38 10.66
N GLY A 313 -9.57 -12.61 9.89
CA GLY A 313 -8.83 -13.87 9.80
C GLY A 313 -7.58 -13.92 10.67
N SER A 314 -7.32 -12.94 11.54
CA SER A 314 -6.19 -13.00 12.47
C SER A 314 -6.32 -14.23 13.37
N LEU A 315 -5.24 -15.01 13.46
CA LEU A 315 -5.20 -16.28 14.19
C LEU A 315 -5.10 -16.04 15.69
N ALA A 316 -5.89 -16.79 16.46
CA ALA A 316 -5.85 -16.77 17.92
C ALA A 316 -5.03 -17.94 18.47
N ARG A 317 -4.08 -17.65 19.37
CA ARG A 317 -3.21 -18.67 19.99
C ARG A 317 -2.80 -18.27 21.39
N LEU A 318 -2.34 -19.25 22.17
CA LEU A 318 -1.64 -18.98 23.43
C LEU A 318 -0.14 -18.92 23.16
N ASP A 319 0.53 -17.94 23.75
CA ASP A 319 1.98 -17.92 23.80
C ASP A 319 2.52 -18.98 24.79
N PRO A 320 3.84 -19.19 24.87
CA PRO A 320 4.43 -20.12 25.83
C PRO A 320 4.11 -19.80 27.31
N GLY A 321 3.80 -18.53 27.62
CA GLY A 321 3.40 -18.07 28.95
C GLY A 321 1.91 -18.23 29.26
N GLY A 322 1.10 -18.68 28.31
CA GLY A 322 -0.35 -18.85 28.47
C GLY A 322 -1.17 -17.60 28.19
N ALA A 323 -0.57 -16.51 27.69
CA ALA A 323 -1.29 -15.31 27.29
C ALA A 323 -1.97 -15.49 25.93
N LEU A 324 -3.21 -15.00 25.79
CA LEU A 324 -3.95 -15.00 24.54
C LEU A 324 -3.39 -13.93 23.59
N LEU A 325 -2.93 -14.37 22.43
CA LEU A 325 -2.47 -13.54 21.32
C LEU A 325 -3.42 -13.69 20.13
N VAL A 326 -3.64 -12.59 19.41
CA VAL A 326 -4.39 -12.57 18.16
C VAL A 326 -3.56 -11.83 17.10
N GLY A 327 -3.25 -12.53 16.01
CA GLY A 327 -2.29 -12.05 15.02
C GLY A 327 -0.83 -12.12 15.51
N PRO A 328 0.12 -11.57 14.73
CA PRO A 328 -0.07 -10.90 13.43
C PRO A 328 -0.37 -11.89 12.29
N GLU A 329 -0.20 -13.19 12.50
CA GLU A 329 -0.50 -14.20 11.49
C GLU A 329 -2.01 -14.24 11.16
N SER A 330 -2.34 -14.52 9.90
CA SER A 330 -3.71 -14.54 9.39
C SER A 330 -3.98 -15.79 8.56
N ALA A 331 -5.20 -16.32 8.66
CA ALA A 331 -5.69 -17.43 7.85
C ALA A 331 -5.93 -17.06 6.37
N GLY A 332 -5.90 -15.76 6.03
CA GLY A 332 -6.03 -15.27 4.65
C GLY A 332 -7.38 -15.60 4.00
N ALA A 333 -7.36 -15.79 2.68
CA ALA A 333 -8.54 -16.19 1.89
C ALA A 333 -8.71 -17.71 1.78
N ASP A 334 -7.58 -18.43 1.80
CA ASP A 334 -7.49 -19.88 1.66
C ASP A 334 -6.33 -20.33 2.56
N PRO A 335 -6.58 -21.12 3.62
CA PRO A 335 -7.85 -21.79 3.92
C PRO A 335 -8.93 -20.86 4.53
N GLY A 336 -8.55 -19.68 5.02
CA GLY A 336 -9.46 -18.72 5.68
C GLY A 336 -9.95 -19.18 7.07
N PRO A 337 -10.83 -18.39 7.72
CA PRO A 337 -11.51 -18.76 8.97
C PRO A 337 -12.09 -20.17 8.97
N ALA A 338 -12.12 -20.83 10.13
CA ALA A 338 -12.63 -22.20 10.24
C ALA A 338 -14.10 -22.31 9.82
N CYS A 339 -14.91 -21.30 10.15
CA CYS A 339 -16.30 -21.18 9.73
C CYS A 339 -16.50 -21.07 8.21
N TYR A 340 -15.45 -20.80 7.41
CA TYR A 340 -15.55 -20.80 5.95
C TYR A 340 -15.45 -22.22 5.34
N GLY A 341 -15.22 -23.24 6.18
CA GLY A 341 -15.28 -24.65 5.79
C GLY A 341 -13.95 -25.29 5.39
N ARG A 342 -12.87 -24.51 5.24
CA ARG A 342 -11.54 -25.01 4.87
C ARG A 342 -10.50 -24.84 5.97
N GLY A 343 -10.58 -23.75 6.74
CA GLY A 343 -9.71 -23.52 7.89
C GLY A 343 -9.99 -24.46 9.05
N ALA A 344 -9.03 -24.55 9.97
CA ALA A 344 -9.14 -25.31 11.21
C ALA A 344 -8.72 -24.51 12.46
N GLU A 345 -7.93 -23.45 12.28
CA GLU A 345 -7.44 -22.62 13.39
C GLU A 345 -8.46 -21.54 13.77
N PRO A 346 -8.56 -21.16 15.06
CA PRO A 346 -9.52 -20.15 15.50
C PRO A 346 -9.12 -18.76 15.04
N THR A 347 -10.09 -18.01 14.52
CA THR A 347 -9.91 -16.63 14.06
C THR A 347 -10.86 -15.64 14.74
N VAL A 348 -10.63 -14.34 14.53
CA VAL A 348 -11.54 -13.27 14.97
C VAL A 348 -12.95 -13.43 14.37
N THR A 349 -13.07 -13.91 13.12
CA THR A 349 -14.36 -14.17 12.46
C THR A 349 -15.08 -15.34 13.13
N ASP A 350 -14.36 -16.40 13.49
CA ASP A 350 -14.92 -17.54 14.23
C ASP A 350 -15.46 -17.09 15.59
N ALA A 351 -14.71 -16.24 16.29
CA ALA A 351 -15.13 -15.67 17.58
C ALA A 351 -16.39 -14.81 17.45
N ASN A 352 -16.44 -13.90 16.46
CA ASN A 352 -17.62 -13.09 16.18
C ASN A 352 -18.85 -13.96 15.83
N LEU A 353 -18.65 -15.06 15.09
CA LEU A 353 -19.73 -15.99 14.77
C LEU A 353 -20.24 -16.70 16.03
N VAL A 354 -19.35 -17.22 16.89
CA VAL A 354 -19.72 -17.85 18.17
C VAL A 354 -20.48 -16.89 19.07
N LEU A 355 -20.08 -15.63 19.13
CA LEU A 355 -20.76 -14.60 19.91
C LEU A 355 -22.09 -14.12 19.30
N GLY A 356 -22.50 -14.65 18.14
CA GLY A 356 -23.77 -14.30 17.49
C GLY A 356 -23.76 -12.92 16.83
N ARG A 357 -22.58 -12.35 16.55
CA ARG A 357 -22.43 -11.03 15.89
C ARG A 357 -22.54 -11.11 14.36
N LEU A 358 -22.46 -12.32 13.81
CA LEU A 358 -22.58 -12.59 12.38
C LEU A 358 -23.79 -13.49 12.13
N VAL A 359 -24.51 -13.21 11.03
CA VAL A 359 -25.66 -14.01 10.60
C VAL A 359 -25.19 -15.13 9.67
N GLU A 360 -25.49 -16.38 10.02
CA GLU A 360 -24.99 -17.58 9.32
C GLU A 360 -25.46 -17.69 7.86
N THR A 361 -26.66 -17.20 7.57
CA THR A 361 -27.32 -17.34 6.26
C THR A 361 -27.06 -16.18 5.31
N GLU A 362 -26.64 -15.01 5.83
CA GLU A 362 -26.54 -13.76 5.06
C GLU A 362 -25.09 -13.34 4.79
N PHE A 363 -24.12 -14.19 5.12
CA PHE A 363 -22.71 -13.85 4.93
C PHE A 363 -22.40 -13.69 3.42
N LEU A 364 -21.82 -12.55 3.05
CA LEU A 364 -21.67 -12.09 1.65
C LEU A 364 -23.01 -12.05 0.86
N GLY A 365 -24.11 -11.70 1.50
CA GLY A 365 -25.43 -11.69 0.87
C GLY A 365 -25.92 -13.09 0.48
N GLY A 366 -25.56 -14.10 1.29
CA GLY A 366 -25.93 -15.50 1.09
C GLY A 366 -25.00 -16.30 0.17
N ALA A 367 -23.98 -15.67 -0.41
CA ALA A 367 -23.04 -16.36 -1.30
C ALA A 367 -22.07 -17.31 -0.56
N LEU A 368 -21.92 -17.16 0.75
CA LEU A 368 -21.10 -18.03 1.58
C LEU A 368 -21.86 -18.41 2.85
N HIS A 369 -22.18 -19.69 3.01
CA HIS A 369 -22.70 -20.19 4.27
C HIS A 369 -21.53 -20.37 5.26
N VAL A 370 -21.65 -19.79 6.46
CA VAL A 370 -20.65 -19.94 7.53
C VAL A 370 -21.10 -20.97 8.55
N ASP A 371 -20.19 -21.87 8.92
CA ASP A 371 -20.47 -23.00 9.79
C ASP A 371 -20.08 -22.68 11.25
N ARG A 372 -21.08 -22.42 12.08
CA ARG A 372 -20.90 -22.16 13.52
C ARG A 372 -20.29 -23.34 14.26
N ARG A 373 -20.61 -24.59 13.88
CA ARG A 373 -20.06 -25.78 14.56
C ARG A 373 -18.56 -25.88 14.34
N ARG A 374 -18.07 -25.53 13.14
CA ARG A 374 -16.63 -25.43 12.87
C ARG A 374 -15.94 -24.34 13.67
N ALA A 375 -16.55 -23.16 13.82
CA ALA A 375 -16.01 -22.10 14.67
C ALA A 375 -15.88 -22.55 16.13
N VAL A 376 -16.93 -23.19 16.67
CA VAL A 376 -16.94 -23.76 18.03
C VAL A 376 -15.83 -24.80 18.18
N ALA A 377 -15.69 -25.72 17.22
CA ALA A 377 -14.66 -26.76 17.25
C ALA A 377 -13.23 -26.18 17.21
N ALA A 378 -13.01 -25.10 16.44
CA ALA A 378 -11.71 -24.44 16.36
C ALA A 378 -11.35 -23.69 17.66
N ILE A 379 -12.33 -23.10 18.36
CA ILE A 379 -12.12 -22.35 19.60
C ILE A 379 -12.06 -23.26 20.85
N ALA A 380 -12.70 -24.43 20.82
CA ALA A 380 -12.76 -25.34 21.98
C ALA A 380 -11.38 -25.72 22.58
N PRO A 381 -10.32 -26.00 21.81
CA PRO A 381 -8.99 -26.25 22.37
C PRO A 381 -8.43 -25.06 23.15
N LEU A 382 -8.69 -23.85 22.68
CA LEU A 382 -8.26 -22.61 23.34
C LEU A 382 -9.03 -22.39 24.65
N ALA A 383 -10.35 -22.57 24.63
CA ALA A 383 -11.20 -22.47 25.81
C ALA A 383 -10.78 -23.44 26.92
N ARG A 384 -10.51 -24.70 26.57
CA ARG A 384 -10.02 -25.71 27.53
C ARG A 384 -8.71 -25.30 28.19
N ARG A 385 -7.77 -24.74 27.44
CA ARG A 385 -6.46 -24.30 27.97
C ARG A 385 -6.57 -23.05 28.84
N LEU A 386 -7.54 -22.17 28.56
CA LEU A 386 -7.84 -20.98 29.36
C LEU A 386 -8.68 -21.29 30.61
N GLY A 387 -9.30 -22.48 30.70
CA GLY A 387 -10.16 -22.86 31.82
C GLY A 387 -11.52 -22.17 31.84
N GLY A 388 -12.03 -21.72 30.68
CA GLY A 388 -13.30 -21.00 30.55
C GLY A 388 -14.27 -21.64 29.54
N SER A 389 -15.43 -21.00 29.34
CA SER A 389 -16.36 -21.40 28.29
C SER A 389 -15.85 -21.06 26.89
N ILE A 390 -16.49 -21.61 25.85
CA ILE A 390 -16.14 -21.30 24.45
C ILE A 390 -16.47 -19.84 24.16
N GLU A 391 -17.57 -19.35 24.73
CA GLU A 391 -18.02 -17.96 24.68
C GLU A 391 -17.02 -17.02 25.35
N ASP A 392 -16.48 -17.39 26.52
CA ASP A 392 -15.44 -16.58 27.20
C ASP A 392 -14.17 -16.48 26.36
N ALA A 393 -13.74 -17.60 25.76
CA ALA A 393 -12.58 -17.61 24.87
C ALA A 393 -12.83 -16.76 23.61
N ALA A 394 -14.02 -16.88 23.00
CA ALA A 394 -14.41 -16.06 21.85
C ALA A 394 -14.44 -14.56 22.21
N ALA A 395 -15.02 -14.20 23.35
CA ALA A 395 -15.01 -12.83 23.86
C ALA A 395 -13.58 -12.32 24.11
N GLY A 396 -12.70 -13.19 24.63
CA GLY A 396 -11.27 -12.90 24.79
C GLY A 396 -10.57 -12.59 23.47
N ILE A 397 -10.82 -13.39 22.43
CA ILE A 397 -10.26 -13.17 21.08
C ILE A 397 -10.67 -11.79 20.56
N VAL A 398 -11.96 -11.45 20.66
CA VAL A 398 -12.47 -10.15 20.23
C VAL A 398 -11.84 -9.02 21.03
N ARG A 399 -11.73 -9.13 22.36
CA ARG A 399 -11.09 -8.10 23.20
C ARG A 399 -9.64 -7.86 22.83
N VAL A 400 -8.85 -8.91 22.56
CA VAL A 400 -7.44 -8.77 22.16
C VAL A 400 -7.32 -8.10 20.78
N ALA A 401 -8.21 -8.43 19.84
CA ALA A 401 -8.28 -7.77 18.54
C ALA A 401 -8.66 -6.27 18.70
N THR A 402 -9.68 -5.97 19.49
CA THR A 402 -10.13 -4.60 19.78
C THR A 402 -9.02 -3.77 20.43
N ALA A 403 -8.33 -4.29 21.44
CA ALA A 403 -7.20 -3.62 22.08
C ALA A 403 -6.03 -3.35 21.10
N THR A 404 -5.85 -4.20 20.10
CA THR A 404 -4.84 -3.98 19.05
C THR A 404 -5.24 -2.83 18.12
N MET A 405 -6.52 -2.76 17.74
CA MET A 405 -7.04 -1.63 16.94
C MET A 405 -7.05 -0.33 17.74
N GLU A 406 -7.36 -0.38 19.04
CA GLU A 406 -7.32 0.77 19.95
C GLU A 406 -5.92 1.40 19.99
N ARG A 407 -4.88 0.58 20.20
CA ARG A 407 -3.48 1.05 20.13
C ARG A 407 -3.16 1.73 18.80
N ALA A 408 -3.64 1.17 17.69
CA ALA A 408 -3.46 1.75 16.36
C ALA A 408 -4.07 3.15 16.24
N VAL A 409 -5.30 3.33 16.76
CA VAL A 409 -5.96 4.63 16.77
C VAL A 409 -5.23 5.62 17.69
N ARG A 410 -4.74 5.18 18.86
CA ARG A 410 -3.96 6.04 19.78
C ARG A 410 -2.67 6.57 19.14
N VAL A 411 -1.99 5.76 18.31
CA VAL A 411 -0.78 6.17 17.55
C VAL A 411 -1.08 7.31 16.57
N ILE A 412 -2.26 7.32 15.95
CA ILE A 412 -2.64 8.36 14.98
C ILE A 412 -3.35 9.55 15.62
N THR A 413 -3.71 9.48 16.91
CA THR A 413 -4.43 10.53 17.65
C THR A 413 -3.59 11.05 18.83
N ILE A 414 -3.62 10.36 19.97
CA ILE A 414 -3.04 10.79 21.24
C ILE A 414 -1.53 11.04 21.14
N GLU A 415 -0.79 10.15 20.48
CA GLU A 415 0.66 10.32 20.28
C GLU A 415 1.01 11.52 19.40
N ARG A 416 0.01 12.12 18.74
CA ARG A 416 0.12 13.33 17.92
C ARG A 416 -0.56 14.54 18.55
N GLY A 417 -0.95 14.44 19.83
CA GLY A 417 -1.58 15.52 20.59
C GLY A 417 -3.04 15.79 20.20
N GLN A 418 -3.73 14.81 19.60
CA GLN A 418 -5.15 14.92 19.22
C GLN A 418 -6.03 14.14 20.20
N ASP A 419 -7.15 14.72 20.64
CA ASP A 419 -8.13 14.04 21.49
C ASP A 419 -9.11 13.23 20.64
N PRO A 420 -9.15 11.89 20.75
CA PRO A 420 -10.06 11.06 19.97
C PRO A 420 -11.54 11.46 20.10
N ARG A 421 -11.94 12.06 21.22
CA ARG A 421 -13.34 12.42 21.52
C ARG A 421 -13.91 13.47 20.58
N ASP A 422 -13.04 14.24 19.92
CA ASP A 422 -13.42 15.28 18.96
C ASP A 422 -13.75 14.71 17.56
N PHE A 423 -13.53 13.41 17.34
CA PHE A 423 -13.65 12.78 16.04
C PHE A 423 -14.88 11.87 15.93
N THR A 424 -15.38 11.69 14.71
CA THR A 424 -16.32 10.60 14.39
C THR A 424 -15.56 9.39 13.86
N LEU A 425 -15.84 8.21 14.40
CA LEU A 425 -15.29 6.96 13.89
C LEU A 425 -16.04 6.51 12.65
N VAL A 426 -15.39 6.53 11.49
CA VAL A 426 -15.96 6.01 10.24
C VAL A 426 -15.50 4.58 10.05
N ALA A 427 -16.40 3.63 10.34
CA ALA A 427 -16.09 2.21 10.29
C ALA A 427 -16.53 1.57 8.97
N PHE A 428 -15.59 0.92 8.30
CA PHE A 428 -15.78 0.25 7.02
C PHE A 428 -14.85 -0.96 6.88
N GLY A 429 -14.78 -1.49 5.66
CA GLY A 429 -14.20 -2.81 5.43
C GLY A 429 -15.20 -3.92 5.73
N GLY A 430 -14.76 -5.17 5.59
CA GLY A 430 -15.61 -6.34 5.79
C GLY A 430 -15.99 -6.59 7.24
N ALA A 431 -15.14 -6.17 8.19
CA ALA A 431 -15.28 -6.46 9.61
C ALA A 431 -15.31 -5.21 10.50
N GLY A 432 -15.01 -4.01 9.99
CA GLY A 432 -14.83 -2.81 10.83
C GLY A 432 -16.08 -2.44 11.63
N ALA A 433 -17.26 -2.51 10.99
CA ALA A 433 -18.52 -2.21 11.66
C ALA A 433 -18.84 -3.16 12.84
N VAL A 434 -18.36 -4.41 12.80
CA VAL A 434 -18.60 -5.42 13.85
C VAL A 434 -17.85 -5.07 15.15
N HIS A 435 -16.76 -4.30 15.05
CA HIS A 435 -15.92 -3.90 16.18
C HIS A 435 -16.08 -2.42 16.56
N ALA A 436 -16.81 -1.63 15.75
CA ALA A 436 -16.82 -0.18 15.85
C ALA A 436 -17.39 0.35 17.19
N ALA A 437 -18.45 -0.26 17.71
CA ALA A 437 -19.10 0.20 18.93
C ALA A 437 -18.19 0.02 20.17
N GLU A 438 -17.54 -1.13 20.29
CA GLU A 438 -16.59 -1.41 21.38
C GLU A 438 -15.37 -0.50 21.28
N LEU A 439 -14.79 -0.39 20.09
CA LEU A 439 -13.65 0.50 19.87
C LEU A 439 -13.99 1.95 20.19
N ALA A 440 -15.19 2.41 19.81
CA ALA A 440 -15.67 3.74 20.14
C ALA A 440 -15.80 3.97 21.65
N ALA A 441 -16.34 2.99 22.38
CA ALA A 441 -16.47 3.07 23.83
C ALA A 441 -15.11 3.15 24.53
N GLU A 442 -14.14 2.29 24.15
CA GLU A 442 -12.78 2.28 24.73
C GLU A 442 -12.01 3.59 24.49
N LEU A 443 -12.26 4.24 23.36
CA LEU A 443 -11.64 5.52 22.99
C LEU A 443 -12.43 6.76 23.43
N GLY A 444 -13.63 6.57 24.01
CA GLY A 444 -14.52 7.68 24.39
C GLY A 444 -15.15 8.44 23.21
N LEU A 445 -15.18 7.86 22.02
CA LEU A 445 -15.75 8.46 20.82
C LEU A 445 -17.28 8.59 20.96
N ALA A 446 -17.79 9.81 20.76
CA ALA A 446 -19.22 10.09 20.88
C ALA A 446 -20.07 9.58 19.69
N ARG A 447 -19.44 9.33 18.54
CA ARG A 447 -20.15 9.00 17.29
C ARG A 447 -19.42 7.96 16.46
N VAL A 448 -20.19 6.97 16.01
CA VAL A 448 -19.79 6.01 14.98
C VAL A 448 -20.64 6.25 13.73
N TYR A 449 -19.98 6.31 12.57
CA TYR A 449 -20.63 6.36 11.27
C TYR A 449 -20.27 5.12 10.45
N VAL A 450 -21.28 4.33 10.10
CA VAL A 450 -21.15 3.17 9.21
C VAL A 450 -21.79 3.52 7.86
N PRO A 451 -21.01 3.65 6.77
CA PRO A 451 -21.58 3.89 5.45
C PRO A 451 -22.51 2.75 5.01
N ARG A 452 -23.45 3.03 4.10
CA ARG A 452 -24.44 2.03 3.62
C ARG A 452 -23.80 0.75 3.08
N HIS A 453 -22.64 0.86 2.44
CA HIS A 453 -21.90 -0.26 1.88
C HIS A 453 -20.47 -0.28 2.44
N PRO A 454 -20.29 -0.62 3.73
CA PRO A 454 -19.01 -0.47 4.41
C PRO A 454 -17.94 -1.38 3.80
N GLY A 455 -18.31 -2.62 3.45
CA GLY A 455 -17.41 -3.58 2.81
C GLY A 455 -17.04 -3.31 1.34
N LEU A 456 -17.43 -2.15 0.78
CA LEU A 456 -17.14 -1.72 -0.59
C LEU A 456 -16.58 -0.28 -0.67
N LEU A 457 -16.33 0.34 0.48
CA LEU A 457 -16.00 1.76 0.54
C LEU A 457 -14.66 2.08 -0.14
N SER A 458 -13.68 1.17 -0.08
CA SER A 458 -12.39 1.32 -0.76
C SER A 458 -12.55 1.34 -2.28
N ALA A 459 -13.34 0.41 -2.84
CA ALA A 459 -13.69 0.42 -4.27
C ALA A 459 -14.50 1.67 -4.69
N TRP A 460 -15.36 2.19 -3.80
CA TRP A 460 -16.05 3.46 -4.02
C TRP A 460 -15.08 4.66 -4.03
N GLY A 461 -14.13 4.72 -3.10
CA GLY A 461 -13.11 5.75 -3.08
C GLY A 461 -12.19 5.67 -4.31
N VAL A 462 -11.84 4.46 -4.77
CA VAL A 462 -11.13 4.25 -6.04
C VAL A 462 -11.92 4.79 -7.23
N LEU A 463 -13.23 4.55 -7.28
CA LEU A 463 -14.10 5.08 -8.33
C LEU A 463 -14.13 6.62 -8.32
N ALA A 464 -14.24 7.22 -7.14
CA ALA A 464 -14.43 8.65 -6.93
C ALA A 464 -13.13 9.49 -6.94
N ALA A 465 -11.97 8.85 -6.87
CA ALA A 465 -10.69 9.52 -6.79
C ALA A 465 -10.36 10.36 -8.03
N GLU A 466 -9.66 11.47 -7.80
CA GLU A 466 -9.17 12.36 -8.84
C GLU A 466 -7.79 11.92 -9.35
N THR A 467 -7.38 12.43 -10.51
CA THR A 467 -6.01 12.21 -11.02
C THR A 467 -5.06 13.21 -10.36
N ILE A 468 -4.09 12.72 -9.58
CA ILE A 468 -3.15 13.55 -8.80
C ILE A 468 -1.72 13.14 -9.14
N ARG A 469 -0.79 14.10 -9.19
CA ARG A 469 0.64 13.83 -9.39
C ARG A 469 1.50 14.75 -8.52
N ASP A 470 2.38 14.14 -7.74
CA ASP A 470 3.33 14.85 -6.90
C ASP A 470 4.70 14.96 -7.55
N PHE A 471 5.32 16.14 -7.42
CA PHE A 471 6.68 16.41 -7.90
C PHE A 471 7.48 17.13 -6.83
N THR A 472 8.63 16.57 -6.48
CA THR A 472 9.55 17.18 -5.51
C THR A 472 10.87 17.59 -6.17
N ALA A 473 11.52 18.61 -5.60
CA ALA A 473 12.88 18.97 -5.95
C ALA A 473 13.62 19.47 -4.71
N THR A 474 14.85 19.02 -4.52
CA THR A 474 15.73 19.56 -3.47
C THR A 474 16.36 20.89 -3.90
N LEU A 475 16.30 21.88 -3.01
CA LEU A 475 17.11 23.09 -3.06
C LEU A 475 18.01 23.13 -1.81
N ARG A 476 19.33 23.04 -2.01
CA ARG A 476 20.30 23.19 -0.91
C ARG A 476 20.75 24.64 -0.85
N ALA A 477 20.25 25.38 0.13
CA ALA A 477 20.64 26.76 0.40
C ALA A 477 20.39 27.09 1.87
N VAL A 478 21.23 27.94 2.45
CA VAL A 478 20.92 28.66 3.68
C VAL A 478 20.22 29.93 3.22
N GLU A 479 18.98 30.16 3.66
CA GLU A 479 18.15 31.32 3.28
C GLU A 479 18.02 31.50 1.74
N PRO A 480 17.32 30.60 1.03
CA PRO A 480 17.16 30.73 -0.41
C PRO A 480 16.40 32.00 -0.77
N SER A 481 16.90 32.75 -1.75
CA SER A 481 16.17 33.90 -2.28
C SER A 481 14.82 33.48 -2.88
N ASN A 482 13.82 34.36 -2.79
CA ASN A 482 12.51 34.14 -3.41
C ASN A 482 12.62 33.81 -4.91
N ALA A 483 13.60 34.41 -5.60
CA ALA A 483 13.86 34.13 -7.01
C ALA A 483 14.36 32.69 -7.25
N ALA A 484 15.22 32.16 -6.37
CA ALA A 484 15.70 30.79 -6.44
C ALA A 484 14.57 29.78 -6.21
N VAL A 485 13.74 30.03 -5.19
CA VAL A 485 12.54 29.23 -4.87
C VAL A 485 11.55 29.25 -6.04
N ALA A 486 11.16 30.43 -6.52
CA ALA A 486 10.24 30.59 -7.65
C ALA A 486 10.80 29.93 -8.93
N GLY A 487 12.12 30.01 -9.15
CA GLY A 487 12.80 29.33 -10.24
C GLY A 487 12.66 27.80 -10.19
N ARG A 488 12.66 27.20 -8.99
CA ARG A 488 12.45 25.76 -8.80
C ARG A 488 10.99 25.37 -9.02
N PHE A 489 10.04 26.10 -8.44
CA PHE A 489 8.61 25.84 -8.67
C PHE A 489 8.25 25.92 -10.14
N ARG A 490 8.69 26.96 -10.88
CA ARG A 490 8.43 27.06 -12.33
C ARG A 490 8.89 25.83 -13.12
N ARG A 491 9.97 25.16 -12.70
CA ARG A 491 10.43 23.92 -13.33
C ARG A 491 9.53 22.72 -12.98
N LEU A 492 9.11 22.62 -11.72
CA LEU A 492 8.17 21.59 -11.25
C LEU A 492 6.81 21.74 -11.93
N GLU A 493 6.27 22.95 -12.01
CA GLU A 493 4.99 23.23 -12.66
C GLU A 493 4.98 22.83 -14.13
N ARG A 494 6.02 23.18 -14.87
CA ARG A 494 6.14 22.74 -16.28
C ARG A 494 6.17 21.22 -16.40
N ALA A 495 6.87 20.53 -15.49
CA ALA A 495 6.91 19.07 -15.47
C ALA A 495 5.53 18.47 -15.11
N ALA A 496 4.86 19.04 -14.11
CA ALA A 496 3.54 18.63 -13.65
C ALA A 496 2.47 18.81 -14.72
N VAL A 497 2.38 19.99 -15.33
CA VAL A 497 1.45 20.28 -16.43
C VAL A 497 1.70 19.34 -17.62
N ALA A 498 2.96 19.12 -17.99
CA ALA A 498 3.29 18.21 -19.09
C ALA A 498 2.91 16.75 -18.76
N ALA A 499 3.07 16.31 -17.52
CA ALA A 499 2.66 14.98 -17.09
C ALA A 499 1.13 14.83 -17.06
N LEU A 500 0.42 15.74 -16.41
CA LEU A 500 -1.05 15.70 -16.28
C LEU A 500 -1.73 15.79 -17.66
N ARG A 501 -1.20 16.58 -18.60
CA ARG A 501 -1.68 16.60 -20.00
C ARG A 501 -1.49 15.26 -20.71
N ARG A 502 -0.36 14.57 -20.52
CA ARG A 502 -0.15 13.20 -21.05
C ARG A 502 -1.09 12.19 -20.41
N GLU A 503 -1.64 12.52 -19.24
CA GLU A 503 -2.66 11.74 -18.55
C GLU A 503 -4.08 12.22 -18.87
N GLY A 504 -4.28 13.12 -19.84
CA GLY A 504 -5.59 13.54 -20.34
C GLY A 504 -6.25 14.69 -19.58
N LEU A 505 -5.56 15.33 -18.63
CA LEU A 505 -6.06 16.52 -17.93
C LEU A 505 -5.70 17.80 -18.69
N ALA A 506 -6.70 18.49 -19.24
CA ALA A 506 -6.50 19.72 -20.01
C ALA A 506 -6.16 20.93 -19.13
N ARG A 507 -6.80 21.06 -17.96
CA ARG A 507 -6.67 22.18 -17.02
C ARG A 507 -6.30 21.68 -15.62
N PRO A 508 -5.02 21.38 -15.37
CA PRO A 508 -4.58 20.94 -14.05
C PRO A 508 -4.62 22.10 -13.05
N VAL A 509 -5.10 21.82 -11.83
CA VAL A 509 -4.93 22.69 -10.67
C VAL A 509 -3.57 22.37 -10.04
N LEU A 510 -2.84 23.39 -9.60
CA LEU A 510 -1.49 23.26 -9.03
C LEU A 510 -1.48 23.81 -7.62
N GLU A 511 -0.99 23.01 -6.68
CA GLU A 511 -0.71 23.41 -5.31
C GLU A 511 0.79 23.42 -5.07
N ARG A 512 1.27 24.42 -4.31
CA ARG A 512 2.69 24.57 -3.96
C ARG A 512 2.85 24.41 -2.46
N ALA A 513 3.81 23.59 -2.05
CA ALA A 513 4.27 23.47 -0.68
C ALA A 513 5.81 23.52 -0.66
N LEU A 514 6.36 24.15 0.38
CA LEU A 514 7.81 24.33 0.57
C LEU A 514 8.41 23.25 1.48
#